data_AF-A6JTU5-F1
#
_entry.id   AF-A6JTU5-F1
#
_cell.length_a   1.000
_cell.length_b   1.000
_cell.length_c   1.000
_cell.angle_alpha   90.00
_cell.angle_beta   90.00
_cell.angle_gamma   90.00
#
_symmetry.space_group_name_H-M   'P 1'
#
loop_
_entity.id
_entity.type
_entity.pdbx_description
1 polymer ?
#
loop_
_entity_poly.entity_id
_entity_poly.type
_entity_poly.pdbx_seq_one_letter_code
_entity_poly.pdbx_strand_id
1 'polypeptide(L)'
;MAPKRQSAILPQPKKPRPVAAPKLEDKSASPGLPKGEKEQQEAIEHIDEVQNEIDRLNEQASEEILKVEQKYNKLRQPFFQKRSELIAKIPNFWVTTFVNHPQVSALLGEEDEEALHYLTRVEVTEFEDIKSGYRIDFYFDENPYFENKVLSKEFHLNESGDPSSKSTEIKWKSGK
;
A
#
# COMPACT_ATOMS: atom_id res chain seq x y z
N MET A 1 7.40 -26.17 -8.73
CA MET A 1 8.19 -24.93 -8.56
C MET A 1 7.21 -23.76 -8.63
N ALA A 2 6.94 -23.08 -7.52
CA ALA A 2 6.11 -21.88 -7.51
C ALA A 2 7.01 -20.65 -7.62
N PRO A 3 6.68 -19.64 -8.45
CA PRO A 3 7.49 -18.44 -8.51
C PRO A 3 7.23 -17.61 -7.25
N LYS A 4 8.32 -17.24 -6.58
CA LYS A 4 8.32 -16.30 -5.45
C LYS A 4 7.66 -14.99 -5.89
N ARG A 5 6.52 -14.63 -5.29
CA ARG A 5 6.01 -13.26 -5.34
C ARG A 5 6.87 -12.41 -4.41
N GLN A 6 7.89 -11.78 -4.95
CA GLN A 6 8.49 -10.58 -4.38
C GLN A 6 8.30 -9.46 -5.40
N SER A 7 7.22 -8.72 -5.24
CA SER A 7 7.08 -7.40 -5.82
C SER A 7 6.33 -6.53 -4.82
N ALA A 8 6.94 -6.38 -3.64
CA ALA A 8 6.72 -5.18 -2.86
C ALA A 8 7.37 -4.05 -3.67
N ILE A 9 6.57 -3.29 -4.40
CA ILE A 9 6.99 -2.01 -4.93
C ILE A 9 7.23 -1.14 -3.70
N LEU A 10 8.49 -1.03 -3.30
CA LEU A 10 8.89 -0.06 -2.29
C LEU A 10 8.46 1.32 -2.81
N PRO A 11 7.76 2.13 -2.01
CA PRO A 11 7.59 3.53 -2.36
C PRO A 11 8.98 4.12 -2.53
N GLN A 12 9.27 4.61 -3.73
CA GLN A 12 10.52 5.32 -3.97
C GLN A 12 10.54 6.51 -3.01
N PRO A 13 11.62 6.73 -2.25
CA PRO A 13 11.69 7.86 -1.33
C PRO A 13 11.50 9.14 -2.16
N LYS A 14 10.57 9.99 -1.75
CA LYS A 14 10.49 11.37 -2.26
C LYS A 14 11.86 12.01 -2.03
N LYS A 15 12.61 12.25 -3.11
CA LYS A 15 13.88 12.96 -3.02
C LYS A 15 13.62 14.38 -2.51
N PRO A 16 14.56 14.95 -1.73
CA PRO A 16 14.39 16.26 -1.14
C PRO A 16 14.11 17.28 -2.24
N ARG A 17 13.18 18.19 -1.96
CA ARG A 17 12.98 19.40 -2.74
C ARG A 17 14.36 20.04 -2.98
N PRO A 18 14.69 20.56 -4.17
CA PRO A 18 15.93 21.28 -4.39
C PRO A 18 16.04 22.33 -3.28
N VAL A 19 17.15 22.29 -2.53
CA VAL A 19 17.44 23.32 -1.54
C VAL A 19 17.34 24.64 -2.28
N ALA A 20 16.42 25.51 -1.83
CA ALA A 20 16.28 26.83 -2.42
C ALA A 20 17.67 27.47 -2.49
N ALA A 21 18.11 27.79 -3.70
CA ALA A 21 19.39 28.48 -3.91
C ALA A 21 19.44 29.70 -2.99
N PRO A 22 20.61 30.04 -2.41
CA PRO A 22 20.71 31.19 -1.53
C PRO A 22 20.13 32.40 -2.25
N LYS A 23 19.18 33.09 -1.61
CA LYS A 23 18.65 34.37 -2.10
C LYS A 23 19.86 35.28 -2.34
N LEU A 24 20.21 35.49 -3.61
CA LEU A 24 21.17 36.52 -4.00
C LEU A 24 20.53 37.85 -3.63
N GLU A 25 21.04 38.45 -2.56
CA GLU A 25 20.64 39.77 -2.11
C GLU A 25 20.87 40.80 -3.23
N ASP A 26 19.87 41.66 -3.36
CA ASP A 26 19.76 42.75 -4.32
C ASP A 26 20.99 43.67 -4.26
N LYS A 27 21.83 43.61 -5.30
CA LYS A 27 22.83 44.64 -5.59
C LYS A 27 22.84 44.96 -7.09
N SER A 28 22.19 46.08 -7.39
CA SER A 28 22.62 47.13 -8.32
C SER A 28 23.20 46.69 -9.67
N ALA A 29 22.47 47.07 -10.73
CA ALA A 29 22.86 47.13 -12.14
C ALA A 29 24.38 47.01 -12.41
N SER A 30 24.79 45.92 -13.08
CA SER A 30 26.13 45.77 -13.67
C SER A 30 26.15 44.76 -14.83
N PRO A 31 27.12 44.92 -15.75
CA PRO A 31 27.02 44.51 -17.15
C PRO A 31 27.33 43.01 -17.35
N GLY A 32 26.54 42.36 -18.21
CA GLY A 32 26.82 41.08 -18.90
C GLY A 32 27.49 39.98 -18.08
N LEU A 33 26.71 38.95 -17.71
CA LEU A 33 27.22 37.70 -17.10
C LEU A 33 28.45 37.17 -17.89
N PRO A 34 29.56 36.81 -17.21
CA PRO A 34 30.72 36.22 -17.87
C PRO A 34 30.36 34.93 -18.61
N LYS A 35 30.99 34.72 -19.77
CA LYS A 35 30.64 33.66 -20.75
C LYS A 35 30.46 32.26 -20.13
N GLY A 36 31.32 31.89 -19.17
CA GLY A 36 31.24 30.59 -18.48
C GLY A 36 30.01 30.42 -17.57
N GLU A 37 29.52 31.50 -16.96
CA GLU A 37 28.30 31.47 -16.14
C GLU A 37 27.04 31.32 -17.01
N LYS A 38 27.06 31.91 -18.22
CA LYS A 38 25.98 31.77 -19.19
C LYS A 38 25.90 30.34 -19.74
N GLU A 39 27.03 29.75 -20.11
CA GLU A 39 27.10 28.35 -20.56
C GLU A 39 26.65 27.37 -19.46
N GLN A 40 27.00 27.65 -18.20
CA GLN A 40 26.53 26.87 -17.06
C GLN A 40 25.01 26.99 -16.85
N GLN A 41 24.45 28.19 -16.97
CA GLN A 41 23.01 28.42 -16.85
C GLN A 41 22.23 27.70 -17.95
N GLU A 42 22.70 27.79 -19.20
CA GLU A 42 22.12 27.06 -20.34
C GLU A 42 22.16 25.54 -20.09
N ALA A 43 23.27 25.00 -19.57
CA ALA A 43 23.36 23.57 -19.25
C ALA A 43 22.37 23.14 -18.14
N ILE A 44 22.13 23.97 -17.12
CA ILE A 44 21.14 23.69 -16.07
C ILE A 44 19.72 23.65 -16.67
N GLU A 45 19.38 24.60 -17.55
CA GLU A 45 18.07 24.61 -18.22
C GLU A 45 17.83 23.36 -19.06
N HIS A 46 18.83 22.91 -19.82
CA HIS A 46 18.73 21.66 -20.58
C HIS A 46 18.61 20.42 -19.67
N ILE A 47 19.26 20.41 -18.50
CA ILE A 47 19.10 19.34 -17.52
C ILE A 47 17.66 19.32 -16.98
N ASP A 48 17.09 20.48 -16.66
CA ASP A 48 15.71 20.58 -16.18
C ASP A 48 14.70 20.11 -17.25
N GLU A 49 14.93 20.43 -18.52
CA GLU A 49 14.13 19.93 -19.65
C GLU A 49 14.17 18.39 -19.74
N VAL A 50 15.36 17.79 -19.68
CA VAL A 50 15.52 16.34 -19.69
C VAL A 50 14.86 15.70 -18.46
N GLN A 51 14.97 16.33 -17.28
CA GLN A 51 14.31 15.81 -16.07
C GLN A 51 12.78 15.83 -16.20
N ASN A 52 12.22 16.87 -16.82
CA ASN A 52 10.78 16.92 -17.11
C ASN A 52 10.33 15.81 -18.07
N GLU A 53 11.16 15.46 -19.07
CA GLU A 53 10.88 14.32 -19.96
C GLU A 53 10.92 12.98 -19.22
N ILE A 54 11.91 12.78 -18.34
CA ILE A 54 12.01 11.60 -17.48
C ILE A 54 10.76 11.47 -16.59
N ASP A 55 10.31 12.58 -16.00
CA ASP A 55 9.14 12.58 -15.11
C ASP A 55 7.86 12.21 -15.88
N ARG A 56 7.69 12.72 -17.11
CA ARG A 56 6.57 12.32 -17.99
C ARG A 56 6.61 10.83 -18.33
N LEU A 57 7.79 10.28 -18.63
CA LEU A 57 7.95 8.84 -18.90
C LEU A 57 7.61 8.00 -17.67
N ASN A 58 8.02 8.44 -16.48
CA ASN A 58 7.70 7.76 -15.22
C ASN A 58 6.19 7.78 -14.92
N GLU A 59 5.51 8.88 -15.23
CA GLU A 59 4.06 9.00 -15.09
C GLU A 59 3.34 8.03 -16.03
N GLN A 60 3.74 7.98 -17.31
CA GLN A 60 3.20 7.02 -18.28
C GLN A 60 3.40 5.56 -17.82
N ALA A 61 4.61 5.20 -17.36
CA ALA A 61 4.87 3.87 -16.84
C ALA A 61 3.98 3.55 -15.62
N SER A 62 3.77 4.53 -14.74
CA SER A 62 2.91 4.38 -13.56
C SER A 62 1.44 4.15 -13.93
N GLU A 63 0.95 4.79 -14.98
CA GLU A 63 -0.41 4.56 -15.51
C GLU A 63 -0.56 3.17 -16.14
N GLU A 64 0.43 2.72 -16.91
CA GLU A 64 0.39 1.40 -17.53
C GLU A 64 0.39 0.28 -16.49
N ILE A 65 1.24 0.40 -15.47
CA ILE A 65 1.26 -0.53 -14.33
C ILE A 65 -0.12 -0.56 -13.64
N LEU A 66 -0.73 0.60 -13.40
CA LEU A 66 -2.05 0.67 -12.77
C LEU A 66 -3.12 -0.04 -13.61
N LYS A 67 -3.14 0.18 -14.94
CA LYS A 67 -4.07 -0.49 -15.86
C LYS A 67 -3.90 -2.01 -15.86
N VAL A 68 -2.65 -2.49 -15.82
CA VAL A 68 -2.34 -3.92 -15.74
C VAL A 68 -2.86 -4.51 -14.44
N GLU A 69 -2.55 -3.89 -13.30
CA GLU A 69 -2.99 -4.40 -12.00
C GLU A 69 -4.52 -4.37 -11.84
N GLN A 70 -5.20 -3.30 -12.28
CA GLN A 70 -6.67 -3.23 -12.30
C GLN A 70 -7.29 -4.37 -13.13
N LYS A 71 -6.73 -4.65 -14.31
CA LYS A 71 -7.17 -5.77 -15.16
C LYS A 71 -7.01 -7.10 -14.43
N TYR A 72 -5.84 -7.37 -13.86
CA TYR A 72 -5.58 -8.64 -13.22
C TYR A 72 -6.29 -8.79 -11.87
N ASN A 73 -6.59 -7.71 -11.15
CA ASN A 73 -7.44 -7.77 -9.96
C ASN A 73 -8.84 -8.28 -10.28
N LYS A 74 -9.47 -7.74 -11.33
CA LYS A 74 -10.78 -8.20 -11.79
C LYS A 74 -10.73 -9.67 -12.24
N LEU A 75 -9.67 -10.07 -12.93
CA LEU A 75 -9.49 -11.46 -13.35
C LEU A 75 -9.21 -12.41 -12.17
N ARG A 76 -8.53 -11.96 -11.11
CA ARG A 76 -8.21 -12.75 -9.90
C ARG A 76 -9.45 -12.98 -9.03
N GLN A 77 -10.38 -12.01 -8.98
CA GLN A 77 -11.54 -12.01 -8.10
C GLN A 77 -12.39 -13.32 -8.15
N PRO A 78 -12.81 -13.85 -9.32
CA PRO A 78 -13.58 -15.10 -9.35
C PRO A 78 -12.80 -16.31 -8.81
N PHE A 79 -11.47 -16.33 -8.97
CA PHE A 79 -10.64 -17.40 -8.43
C PHE A 79 -10.47 -17.28 -6.91
N PHE A 80 -10.40 -16.07 -6.37
CA PHE A 80 -10.41 -15.86 -4.93
C PHE A 80 -11.75 -16.28 -4.31
N GLN A 81 -12.86 -15.95 -4.95
CA GLN A 81 -14.19 -16.40 -4.52
C GLN A 81 -14.29 -17.93 -4.54
N LYS A 82 -13.91 -18.57 -5.65
CA LYS A 82 -13.88 -20.04 -5.76
C LYS A 82 -12.99 -20.69 -4.70
N ARG A 83 -11.82 -20.11 -4.42
CA ARG A 83 -10.91 -20.59 -3.37
C ARG A 83 -11.55 -20.45 -1.98
N SER A 84 -12.22 -19.33 -1.71
CA SER A 84 -12.93 -19.06 -0.46
C SER A 84 -14.01 -20.12 -0.19
N GLU A 85 -14.81 -20.46 -1.21
CA GLU A 85 -15.85 -21.50 -1.13
C GLU A 85 -15.29 -22.90 -0.87
N LEU A 86 -14.09 -23.20 -1.39
CA LEU A 86 -13.41 -24.47 -1.13
C LEU A 86 -12.82 -24.50 0.28
N ILE A 87 -12.21 -23.40 0.73
CA ILE A 87 -11.66 -23.25 2.08
C ILE A 87 -12.77 -23.41 3.13
N ALA A 88 -13.96 -22.85 2.90
CA ALA A 88 -15.10 -22.97 3.80
C ALA A 88 -15.54 -24.42 4.10
N LYS A 89 -15.11 -25.39 3.28
CA LYS A 89 -15.36 -26.83 3.48
C LYS A 89 -14.32 -27.51 4.37
N ILE A 90 -13.24 -26.81 4.73
CA ILE A 90 -12.14 -27.32 5.55
C ILE A 90 -12.30 -26.72 6.96
N PRO A 91 -12.71 -27.52 7.96
CA PRO A 91 -12.85 -27.02 9.33
C PRO A 91 -11.53 -26.47 9.87
N ASN A 92 -11.61 -25.41 10.67
CA ASN A 92 -10.46 -24.78 11.34
C ASN A 92 -9.33 -24.33 10.40
N PHE A 93 -9.59 -24.14 9.11
CA PHE A 93 -8.54 -23.80 8.14
C PHE A 93 -7.79 -22.52 8.51
N TRP A 94 -8.50 -21.43 8.85
CA TRP A 94 -7.87 -20.14 9.10
C TRP A 94 -7.09 -20.09 10.41
N VAL A 95 -7.67 -20.56 11.53
CA VAL A 95 -6.93 -20.67 12.79
C VAL A 95 -5.68 -21.52 12.61
N THR A 96 -5.81 -22.69 11.97
CA THR A 96 -4.68 -23.57 11.66
C THR A 96 -3.63 -22.84 10.81
N THR A 97 -4.06 -22.06 9.81
CA THR A 97 -3.15 -21.29 8.97
C THR A 97 -2.38 -20.24 9.77
N PHE A 98 -3.05 -19.49 10.65
CA PHE A 98 -2.43 -18.41 11.42
C PHE A 98 -1.48 -18.93 12.50
N VAL A 99 -1.87 -19.97 13.26
CA VAL A 99 -1.02 -20.54 14.32
C VAL A 99 0.22 -21.24 13.75
N ASN A 100 0.17 -21.72 12.51
CA ASN A 100 1.32 -22.32 11.83
C ASN A 100 2.19 -21.29 11.06
N HIS A 101 1.78 -20.02 10.97
CA HIS A 101 2.58 -18.99 10.31
C HIS A 101 3.57 -18.34 11.29
N PRO A 102 4.90 -18.50 11.13
CA PRO A 102 5.89 -18.17 12.18
C PRO A 102 5.82 -16.73 12.71
N GLN A 103 5.55 -15.76 11.83
CA GLN A 103 5.49 -14.34 12.23
C GLN A 103 4.14 -13.94 12.81
N VAL A 104 3.06 -14.68 12.48
CA VAL A 104 1.72 -14.31 12.96
C VAL A 104 1.43 -15.02 14.27
N SER A 105 1.80 -16.30 14.40
CA SER A 105 1.60 -17.04 15.64
C SER A 105 2.31 -16.42 16.84
N ALA A 106 3.47 -15.79 16.61
CA ALA A 106 4.18 -15.03 17.64
C ALA A 106 3.40 -13.79 18.17
N LEU A 107 2.35 -13.36 17.47
CA LEU A 107 1.49 -12.24 17.86
C LEU A 107 0.20 -12.67 18.55
N LEU A 108 -0.10 -13.98 18.60
CA LEU A 108 -1.36 -14.51 19.11
C LEU A 108 -1.19 -14.95 20.57
N GLY A 109 -2.05 -14.44 21.45
CA GLY A 109 -2.27 -15.01 22.78
C GLY A 109 -3.25 -16.17 22.76
N GLU A 110 -3.43 -16.81 23.92
CA GLU A 110 -4.38 -17.93 24.09
C GLU A 110 -5.82 -17.53 23.73
N GLU A 111 -6.31 -16.38 24.24
CA GLU A 111 -7.66 -15.90 23.92
C GLU A 111 -7.83 -15.52 22.44
N ASP A 112 -6.77 -15.06 21.76
CA ASP A 112 -6.82 -14.75 20.33
C ASP A 112 -7.00 -16.03 19.51
N GLU A 113 -6.27 -17.10 19.86
CA GLU A 113 -6.40 -18.40 19.21
C GLU A 113 -7.82 -18.97 19.38
N GLU A 114 -8.38 -18.89 20.58
CA GLU A 114 -9.76 -19.30 20.84
C GLU A 114 -10.78 -18.49 20.02
N ALA A 115 -10.59 -17.18 19.89
CA ALA A 115 -11.45 -16.35 19.04
C ALA A 115 -11.29 -16.70 17.54
N LEU A 116 -10.06 -17.01 17.11
CA LEU A 116 -9.77 -17.42 15.73
C LEU A 116 -10.41 -18.75 15.33
N HIS A 117 -10.81 -19.61 16.26
CA HIS A 117 -11.61 -20.80 15.93
C HIS A 117 -12.95 -20.45 15.28
N TYR A 118 -13.47 -19.24 15.50
CA TYR A 118 -14.70 -18.75 14.88
C TYR A 118 -14.45 -17.99 13.57
N LEU A 119 -13.19 -17.86 13.13
CA LEU A 119 -12.82 -17.19 11.87
C LEU A 119 -13.14 -18.09 10.67
N THR A 120 -14.13 -17.69 9.88
CA THR A 120 -14.63 -18.47 8.74
C THR A 120 -14.00 -18.06 7.43
N ARG A 121 -13.65 -16.77 7.29
CA ARG A 121 -13.14 -16.22 6.03
C ARG A 121 -12.19 -15.06 6.29
N VAL A 122 -11.15 -14.97 5.46
CA VAL A 122 -10.28 -13.80 5.37
C VAL A 122 -10.27 -13.33 3.93
N GLU A 123 -10.58 -12.04 3.71
CA GLU A 123 -10.55 -11.42 2.39
C GLU A 123 -9.61 -10.22 2.39
N VAL A 124 -8.82 -10.11 1.33
CA VAL A 124 -7.98 -8.93 1.08
C VAL A 124 -8.50 -8.30 -0.20
N THR A 125 -8.96 -7.06 -0.10
CA THR A 125 -9.51 -6.29 -1.20
C THR A 125 -8.63 -5.09 -1.46
N GLU A 126 -8.04 -5.02 -2.65
CA GLU A 126 -7.33 -3.82 -3.13
C GLU A 126 -8.38 -2.78 -3.57
N PHE A 127 -8.15 -1.50 -3.29
CA PHE A 127 -9.03 -0.44 -3.77
C PHE A 127 -8.89 -0.24 -5.29
N GLU A 128 -9.90 0.40 -5.91
CA GLU A 128 -9.92 0.58 -7.38
C GLU A 128 -8.71 1.36 -7.89
N ASP A 129 -8.30 2.38 -7.12
CA ASP A 129 -6.97 2.92 -7.20
C ASP A 129 -6.05 2.15 -6.24
N ILE A 130 -5.26 1.24 -6.79
CA ILE A 130 -4.39 0.35 -6.01
C ILE A 130 -3.33 1.16 -5.27
N LYS A 131 -2.97 2.35 -5.78
CA LYS A 131 -2.08 3.28 -5.07
C LYS A 131 -2.72 3.80 -3.78
N SER A 132 -4.05 3.86 -3.72
CA SER A 132 -4.79 4.35 -2.57
C SER A 132 -4.88 3.33 -1.42
N GLY A 133 -4.56 2.05 -1.63
CA GLY A 133 -4.38 1.06 -0.56
C GLY A 133 -5.26 -0.19 -0.64
N TYR A 134 -5.48 -0.84 0.51
CA TYR A 134 -6.18 -2.12 0.61
C TYR A 134 -6.91 -2.30 1.95
N ARG A 135 -7.88 -3.21 1.96
CA ARG A 135 -8.63 -3.63 3.15
C ARG A 135 -8.46 -5.13 3.40
N ILE A 136 -8.28 -5.50 4.66
CA ILE A 136 -8.33 -6.88 5.13
C ILE A 136 -9.61 -7.04 5.96
N ASP A 137 -10.44 -8.01 5.59
CA ASP A 137 -11.68 -8.35 6.27
C ASP A 137 -11.57 -9.75 6.90
N PHE A 138 -11.82 -9.83 8.20
CA PHE A 138 -11.87 -11.07 8.98
C PHE A 138 -13.33 -11.36 9.34
N TYR A 139 -13.90 -12.44 8.81
CA TYR A 139 -15.29 -12.82 9.00
C TYR A 139 -15.41 -13.87 10.10
N PHE A 140 -16.24 -13.58 11.11
CA PHE A 140 -16.44 -14.46 12.25
C PHE A 140 -17.88 -14.97 12.31
N ASP A 141 -18.01 -16.23 12.70
CA ASP A 141 -19.27 -16.75 13.21
C ASP A 141 -19.60 -16.13 14.57
N GLU A 142 -20.81 -16.41 15.06
CA GLU A 142 -21.16 -16.02 16.43
C GLU A 142 -20.20 -16.66 17.43
N ASN A 143 -19.64 -15.83 18.31
CA ASN A 143 -18.61 -16.22 19.26
C ASN A 143 -18.83 -15.50 20.60
N PRO A 144 -18.20 -15.95 21.70
CA PRO A 144 -18.42 -15.39 23.03
C PRO A 144 -17.62 -14.08 23.30
N TYR A 145 -16.75 -13.64 22.40
CA TYR A 145 -15.83 -12.52 22.64
C TYR A 145 -16.40 -11.18 22.20
N PHE A 146 -16.94 -11.11 20.98
CA PHE A 146 -17.45 -9.86 20.39
C PHE A 146 -18.69 -10.08 19.53
N GLU A 147 -19.43 -9.01 19.27
CA GLU A 147 -20.66 -9.03 18.45
C GLU A 147 -20.37 -8.89 16.95
N ASN A 148 -19.19 -8.38 16.58
CA ASN A 148 -18.83 -8.15 15.19
C ASN A 148 -18.84 -9.44 14.37
N LYS A 149 -19.57 -9.43 13.24
CA LYS A 149 -19.48 -10.48 12.22
C LYS A 149 -18.28 -10.29 11.29
N VAL A 150 -17.78 -9.06 11.18
CA VAL A 150 -16.61 -8.70 10.37
C VAL A 150 -15.76 -7.71 11.15
N LEU A 151 -14.46 -7.98 11.23
CA LEU A 151 -13.45 -7.03 11.66
C LEU A 151 -12.62 -6.64 10.44
N SER A 152 -12.57 -5.34 10.15
CA SER A 152 -11.88 -4.80 8.98
C SER A 152 -10.70 -3.95 9.41
N LYS A 153 -9.59 -4.06 8.67
CA LYS A 153 -8.44 -3.15 8.75
C LYS A 153 -8.16 -2.60 7.36
N GLU A 154 -8.27 -1.29 7.21
CA GLU A 154 -8.01 -0.57 5.98
C GLU A 154 -6.70 0.20 6.09
N PHE A 155 -5.88 0.11 5.06
CA PHE A 155 -4.65 0.88 4.89
C PHE A 155 -4.82 1.77 3.68
N HIS A 156 -4.52 3.06 3.83
CA HIS A 156 -4.63 4.04 2.77
C HIS A 156 -3.33 4.82 2.60
N LEU A 157 -3.03 5.24 1.37
CA LEU A 157 -2.01 6.24 1.07
C LEU A 157 -2.70 7.45 0.46
N ASN A 158 -2.44 8.64 0.99
CA ASN A 158 -2.96 9.89 0.41
C ASN A 158 -2.13 10.30 -0.83
N GLU A 159 -2.55 11.36 -1.53
CA GLU A 159 -1.82 11.90 -2.70
C GLU A 159 -0.39 12.38 -2.34
N SER A 160 -0.18 12.78 -1.08
CA SER A 160 1.15 13.12 -0.54
C SER A 160 2.01 11.89 -0.23
N GLY A 161 1.47 10.68 -0.33
CA GLY A 161 2.14 9.43 0.01
C GLY A 161 2.18 9.12 1.51
N ASP A 162 1.46 9.88 2.34
CA ASP A 162 1.40 9.62 3.77
C ASP A 162 0.45 8.44 4.06
N PRO A 163 0.89 7.47 4.87
CA PRO A 163 0.05 6.33 5.24
C PRO A 163 -0.98 6.74 6.29
N SER A 164 -2.20 6.23 6.14
CA SER A 164 -3.24 6.28 7.16
C SER A 164 -3.95 4.92 7.28
N SER A 165 -4.63 4.68 8.39
CA SER A 165 -5.37 3.43 8.57
C SER A 165 -6.70 3.64 9.30
N LYS A 166 -7.67 2.79 8.99
CA LYS A 166 -8.97 2.72 9.67
C LYS A 166 -9.19 1.28 10.12
N SER A 167 -9.75 1.10 11.31
CA SER A 167 -10.03 -0.23 11.86
C SER A 167 -11.47 -0.25 12.36
N THR A 168 -12.13 -1.40 12.22
CA THR A 168 -13.41 -1.63 12.88
C THR A 168 -13.22 -1.55 14.38
N GLU A 169 -14.08 -0.78 15.06
CA GLU A 169 -14.18 -0.82 16.52
C GLU A 169 -14.77 -2.16 16.96
N ILE A 170 -14.07 -2.84 17.87
CA ILE A 170 -14.49 -4.14 18.38
C ILE A 170 -15.56 -3.91 19.45
N LYS A 171 -16.72 -4.54 19.26
CA LYS A 171 -17.85 -4.53 20.19
C LYS A 171 -17.74 -5.75 21.09
N TRP A 172 -16.91 -5.63 22.12
CA TRP A 172 -16.68 -6.68 23.10
C TRP A 172 -17.97 -7.03 23.85
N LYS A 173 -18.21 -8.32 24.06
CA LYS A 173 -19.30 -8.80 24.91
C LYS A 173 -18.95 -8.60 26.38
N SER A 174 -19.96 -8.54 27.23
CA SER A 174 -19.76 -8.29 28.66
C SER A 174 -18.81 -9.33 29.30
N GLY A 175 -17.80 -8.85 30.03
CA GLY A 175 -16.81 -9.71 30.69
C GLY A 175 -15.62 -10.12 29.80
N LYS A 176 -15.48 -9.49 28.63
CA LYS A 176 -14.34 -9.59 27.73
C LYS A 176 -13.75 -8.21 27.42
#